data_AF-A0A6B8KDX1-F1
#
_entry.id   AF-A0A6B8KDX1-F1
#
_cell.length_a   1.000
_cell.length_b   1.000
_cell.length_c   1.000
_cell.angle_alpha   90.00
_cell.angle_beta   90.00
_cell.angle_gamma   90.00
#
_symmetry.space_group_name_H-M   'P 1'
#
loop_
_entity.id
_entity.type
_entity.pdbx_description
1 polymer ?
#
loop_
_entity_poly.entity_id
_entity_poly.type
_entity_poly.pdbx_seq_one_letter_code
_entity_poly.pdbx_strand_id
1 'polypeptide(L)'
;MSAIPQQRMSAEQFLAWAGGAEGRFELVDGEVLAQAAERAIHAKIKGAAFMTLQNAVKKAGLPCHVLPDGIAVRVGEASVYEPDAQIYCGPELTPDAIAVENPIVVGEGETILTRILREGLVLLEPPGLSFEFAEIHGG
;
A
#
# COMPACT_ATOMS: atom_id res chain seq x y z
N MET A 1 -22.03 -12.11 1.98
CA MET A 1 -21.87 -11.36 0.72
C MET A 1 -22.59 -10.02 0.83
N SER A 2 -21.95 -9.02 1.42
CA SER A 2 -22.45 -7.65 1.33
C SER A 2 -22.30 -7.16 -0.12
N ALA A 3 -23.38 -6.63 -0.68
CA ALA A 3 -23.35 -6.05 -2.02
C ALA A 3 -22.39 -4.85 -2.04
N ILE A 4 -21.59 -4.72 -3.11
CA ILE A 4 -20.73 -3.55 -3.31
C ILE A 4 -21.64 -2.31 -3.36
N PRO A 5 -21.41 -1.30 -2.52
CA PRO A 5 -22.19 -0.07 -2.57
C PRO A 5 -22.11 0.55 -3.96
N GLN A 6 -23.26 0.76 -4.63
CA GLN A 6 -23.30 1.47 -5.92
C GLN A 6 -23.13 2.99 -5.77
N GLN A 7 -23.11 3.50 -4.54
CA GLN A 7 -22.95 4.91 -4.25
C GLN A 7 -21.48 5.25 -4.07
N ARG A 8 -21.05 6.37 -4.68
CA ARG A 8 -19.71 6.90 -4.45
C ARG A 8 -19.49 7.27 -2.98
N MET A 9 -18.33 6.92 -2.45
CA MET A 9 -17.92 7.19 -1.07
C MET A 9 -16.75 8.18 -1.01
N SER A 10 -16.67 8.98 0.05
CA SER A 10 -15.39 9.57 0.46
C SER A 10 -14.49 8.51 1.11
N ALA A 11 -13.19 8.79 1.20
CA ALA A 11 -12.23 7.94 1.90
C ALA A 11 -12.63 7.68 3.35
N GLU A 12 -13.16 8.69 4.05
CA GLU A 12 -13.66 8.55 5.42
C GLU A 12 -14.87 7.60 5.50
N GLN A 13 -15.85 7.77 4.59
CA GLN A 13 -17.03 6.91 4.51
C GLN A 13 -16.63 5.46 4.20
N PHE A 14 -15.69 5.29 3.28
CA PHE A 14 -15.16 3.98 2.92
C PHE A 14 -14.47 3.29 4.11
N LEU A 15 -13.56 3.97 4.82
CA LEU A 15 -12.86 3.39 5.97
C LEU A 15 -13.84 3.00 7.09
N ALA A 16 -14.88 3.80 7.33
CA ALA A 16 -15.91 3.49 8.31
C ALA A 16 -16.75 2.26 7.91
N TRP A 17 -17.02 2.08 6.62
CA TRP A 17 -17.77 0.93 6.10
C TRP A 17 -16.90 -0.34 6.04
N ALA A 18 -15.65 -0.22 5.59
CA ALA A 18 -14.74 -1.34 5.35
C ALA A 18 -14.44 -2.15 6.61
N GLY A 19 -14.40 -1.50 7.79
CA GLY A 19 -14.16 -2.18 9.08
C GLY A 19 -15.17 -3.27 9.44
N GLY A 20 -16.35 -3.29 8.82
CA GLY A 20 -17.37 -4.34 8.99
C GLY A 20 -17.67 -5.14 7.71
N ALA A 21 -16.97 -4.89 6.62
CA ALA A 21 -17.25 -5.52 5.33
C ALA A 21 -16.66 -6.94 5.26
N GLU A 22 -17.38 -7.85 4.60
CA GLU A 22 -16.84 -9.17 4.26
C GLU A 22 -16.04 -9.08 2.96
N GLY A 23 -14.71 -9.21 3.05
CA GLY A 23 -13.79 -9.19 1.91
C GLY A 23 -12.80 -8.03 1.95
N ARG A 24 -11.94 -7.95 0.95
CA ARG A 24 -10.97 -6.87 0.76
C ARG A 24 -11.45 -5.94 -0.33
N PHE A 25 -11.34 -4.64 -0.10
CA PHE A 25 -11.84 -3.61 -0.99
C PHE A 25 -10.86 -2.45 -1.08
N GLU A 26 -10.90 -1.75 -2.20
CA GLU A 26 -10.24 -0.46 -2.41
C GLU A 26 -11.29 0.59 -2.81
N LEU A 27 -10.96 1.86 -2.58
CA LEU A 27 -11.71 3.00 -3.07
C LEU A 27 -10.88 3.71 -4.13
N VAL A 28 -11.41 3.84 -5.34
CA VAL A 28 -10.74 4.53 -6.46
C VAL A 28 -11.69 5.60 -7.00
N ASP A 29 -11.32 6.87 -6.84
CA ASP A 29 -12.14 8.03 -7.25
C ASP A 29 -13.61 7.95 -6.77
N GLY A 30 -13.77 7.45 -5.54
CA GLY A 30 -15.04 7.27 -4.85
C GLY A 30 -15.75 5.97 -5.18
N GLU A 31 -15.22 5.11 -6.04
CA GLU A 31 -15.81 3.83 -6.42
C GLU A 31 -15.19 2.67 -5.63
N VAL A 32 -16.03 1.81 -5.04
CA VAL A 32 -15.58 0.66 -4.25
C VAL A 32 -15.31 -0.52 -5.16
N LEU A 33 -14.08 -1.02 -5.14
CA LEU A 33 -13.61 -2.15 -5.93
C LEU A 33 -13.27 -3.33 -5.02
N ALA A 34 -13.71 -4.54 -5.36
CA ALA A 34 -13.34 -5.75 -4.62
C ALA A 34 -11.96 -6.27 -5.08
N GLN A 35 -11.11 -6.64 -4.13
CA GLN A 35 -9.85 -7.31 -4.42
C GLN A 35 -10.05 -8.83 -4.53
N ALA A 36 -9.45 -9.42 -5.55
CA ALA A 36 -9.48 -10.86 -5.77
C ALA A 36 -8.39 -11.57 -4.96
N ALA A 37 -8.60 -12.85 -4.66
CA ALA A 37 -7.56 -13.68 -4.06
C ALA A 37 -6.31 -13.77 -4.96
N GLU A 38 -5.14 -13.68 -4.35
CA GLU A 38 -3.88 -13.68 -5.06
C GLU A 38 -3.36 -15.08 -5.38
N ARG A 39 -2.51 -15.16 -6.42
CA ARG A 39 -1.73 -16.36 -6.73
C ARG A 39 -0.48 -16.40 -5.84
N ALA A 40 0.00 -17.59 -5.53
CA ALA A 40 1.20 -17.78 -4.70
C ALA A 40 2.45 -17.03 -5.22
N ILE A 41 2.54 -16.77 -6.53
CA ILE A 41 3.63 -15.97 -7.10
C ILE A 41 3.55 -14.49 -6.69
N HIS A 42 2.35 -13.89 -6.67
CA HIS A 42 2.17 -12.51 -6.20
C HIS A 42 2.51 -12.40 -4.71
N ALA A 43 2.04 -13.35 -3.89
CA ALA A 43 2.36 -13.38 -2.47
C ALA A 43 3.88 -13.46 -2.20
N LYS A 44 4.64 -14.19 -3.03
CA LYS A 44 6.12 -14.25 -2.92
C LYS A 44 6.78 -12.93 -3.29
N ILE A 45 6.35 -12.31 -4.39
CA ILE A 45 6.88 -11.01 -4.85
C ILE A 45 6.60 -9.93 -3.80
N LYS A 46 5.38 -9.91 -3.26
CA LYS A 46 4.98 -9.02 -2.16
C LYS A 46 5.88 -9.15 -0.93
N GLY A 47 6.08 -10.39 -0.48
CA GLY A 47 6.97 -10.66 0.66
C GLY A 47 8.40 -10.18 0.42
N ALA A 48 8.92 -10.37 -0.80
CA ALA A 48 10.24 -9.90 -1.16
C ALA A 48 10.31 -8.36 -1.22
N ALA A 49 9.27 -7.69 -1.74
CA ALA A 49 9.17 -6.23 -1.75
C ALA A 49 9.21 -5.64 -0.33
N PHE A 50 8.40 -6.20 0.58
CA PHE A 50 8.40 -5.82 1.98
C PHE A 50 9.80 -5.96 2.61
N MET A 51 10.46 -7.11 2.43
CA MET A 51 11.78 -7.36 3.00
C MET A 51 12.85 -6.39 2.44
N THR A 52 12.81 -6.11 1.14
CA THR A 52 13.75 -5.19 0.49
C THR A 52 13.57 -3.77 1.02
N LEU A 53 12.33 -3.28 1.11
CA LEU A 53 12.04 -1.98 1.72
C LEU A 53 12.50 -1.92 3.18
N GLN A 54 12.18 -2.94 3.96
CA GLN A 54 12.54 -2.99 5.38
C GLN A 54 14.06 -2.97 5.57
N ASN A 55 14.81 -3.70 4.75
CA ASN A 55 16.26 -3.71 4.78
C ASN A 55 16.86 -2.36 4.36
N ALA A 56 16.31 -1.74 3.32
CA ALA A 56 16.76 -0.44 2.82
C ALA A 56 16.55 0.66 3.89
N VAL A 57 15.39 0.70 4.54
CA VAL A 57 15.09 1.63 5.65
C VAL A 57 16.05 1.42 6.83
N LYS A 58 16.23 0.17 7.26
CA LYS A 58 17.16 -0.18 8.35
C LYS A 58 18.59 0.24 8.02
N LYS A 59 19.06 -0.03 6.80
CA LYS A 59 20.41 0.32 6.35
C LYS A 59 20.63 1.83 6.30
N ALA A 60 19.61 2.58 5.88
CA ALA A 60 19.67 4.04 5.81
C ALA A 60 19.50 4.72 7.17
N GLY A 61 19.06 4.00 8.21
CA GLY A 61 18.81 4.57 9.54
C GLY A 61 17.68 5.60 9.55
N LEU A 62 16.75 5.50 8.60
CA LEU A 62 15.65 6.46 8.47
C LEU A 62 14.58 6.20 9.54
N PRO A 63 13.93 7.26 10.06
CA PRO A 63 12.80 7.14 10.99
C PRO A 63 11.52 6.79 10.22
N CYS A 64 11.59 5.71 9.45
CA CYS A 64 10.52 5.21 8.61
C CYS A 64 10.16 3.78 8.99
N HIS A 65 8.94 3.41 8.66
CA HIS A 65 8.32 2.14 8.98
C HIS A 65 7.83 1.52 7.68
N VAL A 66 7.91 0.20 7.60
CA VAL A 66 7.45 -0.56 6.43
C VAL A 66 6.33 -1.48 6.88
N LEU A 67 5.23 -1.48 6.13
CA LEU A 67 4.09 -2.35 6.36
C LEU A 67 3.86 -3.24 5.12
N PRO A 68 3.45 -4.50 5.33
CA PRO A 68 2.96 -5.36 4.25
C PRO A 68 1.54 -4.94 3.84
N ASP A 69 0.90 -5.72 2.96
CA ASP A 69 -0.53 -5.58 2.69
C ASP A 69 -1.39 -5.84 3.94
N GLY A 70 -2.67 -5.46 3.87
CA GLY A 70 -3.62 -5.56 4.99
C GLY A 70 -3.89 -4.24 5.70
N ILE A 71 -3.13 -3.17 5.40
CA ILE A 71 -3.36 -1.84 5.96
C ILE A 71 -3.78 -0.88 4.85
N ALA A 72 -4.89 -0.18 5.07
CA ALA A 72 -5.40 0.78 4.10
C ALA A 72 -4.44 1.97 3.95
N VAL A 73 -4.42 2.54 2.75
CA VAL A 73 -3.63 3.70 2.40
C VAL A 73 -4.56 4.76 1.85
N ARG A 74 -4.76 5.82 2.63
CA ARG A 74 -5.59 6.93 2.17
C ARG A 74 -4.79 7.87 1.27
N VAL A 75 -5.33 8.12 0.10
CA VAL A 75 -4.78 9.06 -0.90
C VAL A 75 -5.85 10.10 -1.22
N GLY A 76 -5.81 11.21 -0.50
CA GLY A 76 -6.78 12.30 -0.65
C GLY A 76 -8.18 11.97 -0.11
N GLU A 77 -9.19 12.60 -0.69
CA GLU A 77 -10.57 12.58 -0.17
C GLU A 77 -11.44 11.43 -0.70
N ALA A 78 -11.04 10.81 -1.81
CA ALA A 78 -11.88 9.84 -2.52
C ALA A 78 -11.12 8.59 -2.97
N SER A 79 -9.88 8.37 -2.50
CA SER A 79 -9.14 7.14 -2.81
C SER A 79 -8.52 6.53 -1.56
N VAL A 80 -8.64 5.20 -1.45
CA VAL A 80 -8.07 4.37 -0.40
C VAL A 80 -7.61 3.06 -1.03
N TYR A 81 -6.33 2.75 -0.94
CA TYR A 81 -5.73 1.56 -1.57
C TYR A 81 -5.27 0.57 -0.49
N GLU A 82 -5.09 -0.69 -0.87
CA GLU A 82 -4.43 -1.70 -0.03
C GLU A 82 -3.24 -2.26 -0.81
N PRO A 83 -2.07 -1.61 -0.71
CA PRO A 83 -0.94 -1.96 -1.55
C PRO A 83 -0.20 -3.20 -1.07
N ASP A 84 0.67 -3.71 -1.94
CA ASP A 84 1.50 -4.87 -1.66
C ASP A 84 2.57 -4.60 -0.61
N ALA A 85 3.18 -3.42 -0.65
CA ALA A 85 4.05 -2.93 0.41
C ALA A 85 4.06 -1.41 0.45
N GLN A 86 4.27 -0.85 1.64
CA GLN A 86 4.28 0.59 1.85
C GLN A 86 5.32 1.02 2.88
N ILE A 87 5.80 2.25 2.71
CA ILE A 87 6.68 2.93 3.65
C ILE A 87 6.06 4.26 4.07
N TYR A 88 6.09 4.55 5.36
CA TYR A 88 5.74 5.85 5.91
C TYR A 88 6.82 6.30 6.90
N CYS A 89 7.00 7.60 7.05
CA CYS A 89 8.02 8.16 7.92
C CYS A 89 7.39 9.03 9.02
N GLY A 90 7.97 8.98 10.22
CA GLY A 90 7.46 9.70 11.38
C GLY A 90 7.16 8.79 12.58
N PRO A 91 6.29 9.24 13.50
CA PRO A 91 5.86 8.43 14.65
C PRO A 91 5.25 7.11 14.20
N GLU A 92 5.53 6.05 14.96
CA GLU A 92 4.92 4.74 14.72
C GLU A 92 3.40 4.84 14.95
N LEU A 93 2.64 4.14 14.10
CA LEU A 93 1.19 4.08 14.23
C LEU A 93 0.77 3.39 15.53
N THR A 94 -0.43 3.71 16.00
CA THR A 94 -1.02 2.96 17.11
C THR A 94 -1.32 1.53 16.68
N PRO A 95 -1.31 0.54 17.59
CA PRO A 95 -1.54 -0.87 17.24
C PRO A 95 -2.91 -1.16 16.60
N ASP A 96 -3.88 -0.27 16.79
CA ASP A 96 -5.25 -0.34 16.27
C ASP A 96 -5.47 0.50 14.99
N ALA A 97 -4.43 1.15 14.47
CA ALA A 97 -4.52 1.93 13.25
C ALA A 97 -4.85 1.02 12.05
N ILE A 98 -5.94 1.36 11.35
CA ILE A 98 -6.41 0.61 10.17
C ILE A 98 -6.00 1.25 8.84
N ALA A 99 -5.43 2.45 8.89
CA ALA A 99 -5.04 3.22 7.71
C ALA A 99 -3.76 4.02 7.95
N VAL A 100 -2.97 4.17 6.89
CA VAL A 100 -1.84 5.09 6.83
C VAL A 100 -2.21 6.29 5.98
N GLU A 101 -1.91 7.47 6.51
CA GLU A 101 -2.11 8.74 5.83
C GLU A 101 -0.87 9.07 4.98
N ASN A 102 -1.07 9.30 3.68
CA ASN A 102 -0.03 9.73 2.72
C ASN A 102 1.29 8.91 2.73
N PRO A 103 1.25 7.56 2.69
CA PRO A 103 2.46 6.75 2.57
C PRO A 103 3.02 6.75 1.14
N ILE A 104 4.26 6.32 1.02
CA ILE A 104 4.88 5.95 -0.24
C ILE A 104 4.61 4.46 -0.46
N VAL A 105 4.17 4.10 -1.67
CA VAL A 105 3.56 2.80 -1.96
C VAL A 105 4.30 2.08 -3.08
N VAL A 106 4.37 0.74 -3.01
CA VAL A 106 4.87 -0.14 -4.08
C VAL A 106 3.80 -1.22 -4.37
N GLY A 107 3.47 -1.44 -5.65
CA GLY A 107 2.51 -2.47 -6.08
C GLY A 107 2.40 -2.62 -7.59
N GLU A 108 1.63 -3.60 -8.07
CA GLU A 108 1.33 -3.83 -9.50
C GLU A 108 -0.10 -3.36 -9.87
N GLY A 109 -0.26 -2.40 -10.78
CA GLY A 109 -1.60 -1.96 -11.22
C GLY A 109 -1.66 -0.59 -11.90
N GLU A 110 -2.84 -0.17 -12.34
CA GLU A 110 -3.05 1.05 -13.14
C GLU A 110 -3.67 2.18 -12.30
N THR A 111 -2.79 2.85 -11.55
CA THR A 111 -2.75 4.30 -11.29
C THR A 111 -2.62 4.60 -9.79
N ILE A 112 -1.41 4.99 -9.39
CA ILE A 112 -1.11 5.54 -8.07
C ILE A 112 -0.19 6.76 -8.32
N LEU A 113 -0.55 7.93 -7.76
CA LEU A 113 0.34 9.09 -7.65
C LEU A 113 1.27 8.95 -6.43
N THR A 114 1.92 7.79 -6.35
CA THR A 114 3.15 7.45 -5.63
C THR A 114 3.75 6.32 -6.48
N ARG A 115 5.01 6.45 -6.86
CA ARG A 115 5.57 5.85 -8.08
C ARG A 115 5.39 4.31 -8.15
N ILE A 116 4.48 3.83 -9.01
CA ILE A 116 4.41 2.42 -9.42
C ILE A 116 5.67 2.10 -10.22
N LEU A 117 6.58 1.33 -9.63
CA LEU A 117 7.86 0.96 -10.23
C LEU A 117 7.72 -0.40 -10.90
N ARG A 118 8.09 -0.49 -12.18
CA ARG A 118 8.02 -1.73 -12.98
C ARG A 118 9.40 -2.31 -13.30
N GLU A 119 10.44 -1.48 -13.27
CA GLU A 119 11.84 -1.84 -13.51
C GLU A 119 12.78 -0.69 -13.11
N GLY A 120 14.09 -0.96 -12.99
CA GLY A 120 15.14 0.05 -12.77
C GLY A 120 15.33 0.51 -11.33
N LEU A 121 16.06 1.62 -11.16
CA LEU A 121 16.34 2.20 -9.84
C LEU A 121 15.06 2.80 -9.24
N VAL A 122 14.66 2.27 -8.09
CA VAL A 122 13.67 2.87 -7.22
C VAL A 122 14.32 4.04 -6.50
N LEU A 123 13.68 5.20 -6.58
CA LEU A 123 14.09 6.41 -5.87
C LEU A 123 12.85 6.98 -5.19
N LEU A 124 12.82 6.92 -3.86
CA LEU A 124 11.74 7.41 -3.03
C LEU A 124 12.13 8.78 -2.49
N GLU A 125 11.50 9.84 -3.00
CA GLU A 125 11.76 11.23 -2.62
C GLU A 125 10.45 11.93 -2.22
N PRO A 126 10.30 12.36 -0.95
CA PRO A 126 11.07 11.92 0.23
C PRO A 126 10.94 10.39 0.45
N PRO A 127 11.80 9.69 1.24
CA PRO A 127 12.82 10.19 2.18
C PRO A 127 14.28 10.18 1.67
N GLY A 128 14.52 10.02 0.36
CA GLY A 128 15.87 9.85 -0.20
C GLY A 128 16.36 8.41 -0.16
N LEU A 129 15.45 7.45 -0.34
CA LEU A 129 15.78 6.02 -0.36
C LEU A 129 15.91 5.53 -1.80
N SER A 130 16.99 4.81 -2.11
CA SER A 130 17.17 4.19 -3.42
C SER A 130 17.58 2.73 -3.36
N PHE A 131 17.00 1.91 -4.23
CA PHE A 131 17.31 0.48 -4.38
C PHE A 131 16.95 0.00 -5.79
N GLU A 132 17.59 -1.06 -6.30
CA GLU A 132 17.24 -1.60 -7.61
C GLU A 132 15.94 -2.42 -7.54
N PHE A 133 15.03 -2.26 -8.51
CA PHE A 133 13.79 -3.04 -8.57
C PHE A 133 14.06 -4.56 -8.66
N ALA A 134 15.19 -4.96 -9.26
CA ALA A 134 15.63 -6.35 -9.29
C ALA A 134 15.86 -6.95 -7.88
N GLU A 135 16.15 -6.12 -6.88
CA GLU A 135 16.27 -6.55 -5.48
C GLU A 135 14.95 -7.04 -4.90
N ILE A 136 13.80 -6.67 -5.49
CA ILE A 136 12.47 -7.18 -5.11
C ILE A 136 12.25 -8.59 -5.67
N HIS A 137 12.75 -8.87 -6.88
CA HIS A 137 12.48 -10.13 -7.58
C HIS A 137 13.50 -11.23 -7.24
N GLY A 138 14.56 -10.87 -6.52
CA GLY A 138 15.57 -11.81 -6.08
C GLY A 138 16.37 -12.41 -7.24
N GLY A 139 16.96 -11.56 -8.09
CA GLY A 139 17.95 -11.99 -9.12
C GLY A 139 17.37 -12.71 -10.32
#